data_AF-A0A947CRH7-F1
#
_entry.id   AF-A0A947CRH7-F1
#
_cell.length_a   1.000
_cell.length_b   1.000
_cell.length_c   1.000
_cell.angle_alpha   90.00
_cell.angle_beta   90.00
_cell.angle_gamma   90.00
#
_symmetry.space_group_name_H-M   'P 1'
#
loop_
_entity.id
_entity.type
_entity.pdbx_description
1 polymer ?
#
loop_
_entity_poly.entity_id
_entity_poly.type
_entity_poly.pdbx_seq_one_letter_code
_entity_poly.pdbx_strand_id
1 'polypeptide(L)'
;PVVHEILELANTASFEVLDDFVGLDVRAVDEIVAGRSAQPFTSLEQLEAVTFLADATVRGMYDYLYVDGRCPIEVDNEGRVDTLCRPVVHRVLELANRASFEELDIDVSLDRRAAENIVELRASTPFTDLAELWAVSYVKDRALRKMYNYIYGD
;
A
#
# COMPACT_ATOMS: atom_id res chain seq x y z
N PRO A 1 -6.34 6.48 -11.75
CA PRO A 1 -5.91 5.48 -10.74
C PRO A 1 -4.82 6.05 -9.81
N VAL A 2 -3.56 6.16 -10.25
CA VAL A 2 -2.44 6.63 -9.40
C VAL A 2 -2.64 8.07 -8.89
N VAL A 3 -3.04 9.01 -9.77
CA VAL A 3 -3.31 10.40 -9.38
C VAL A 3 -4.39 10.48 -8.30
N HIS A 4 -5.45 9.67 -8.42
CA HIS A 4 -6.54 9.66 -7.45
C HIS A 4 -6.03 9.19 -6.07
N GLU A 5 -5.23 8.14 -6.04
CA GLU A 5 -4.66 7.56 -4.81
C GLU A 5 -3.69 8.53 -4.12
N ILE A 6 -2.89 9.29 -4.88
CA ILE A 6 -2.02 10.34 -4.36
C ILE A 6 -2.84 11.48 -3.75
N LEU A 7 -3.89 11.94 -4.44
CA LEU A 7 -4.77 12.97 -3.91
C LEU A 7 -5.54 12.49 -2.68
N GLU A 8 -5.98 11.23 -2.66
CA GLU A 8 -6.60 10.63 -1.50
C GLU A 8 -5.63 10.58 -0.31
N LEU A 9 -4.37 10.19 -0.54
CA LEU A 9 -3.33 10.24 0.49
C LEU A 9 -3.19 11.66 1.05
N ALA A 10 -3.00 12.67 0.18
CA ALA A 10 -2.89 14.06 0.59
C ALA A 10 -4.12 14.55 1.36
N ASN A 11 -5.32 14.11 0.97
CA ASN A 11 -6.58 14.54 1.59
C ASN A 11 -6.92 13.83 2.91
N THR A 12 -6.39 12.63 3.17
CA THR A 12 -6.87 11.77 4.28
C THR A 12 -5.78 11.30 5.25
N ALA A 13 -4.51 11.22 4.83
CA ALA A 13 -3.42 10.74 5.68
C ALA A 13 -3.25 11.61 6.93
N SER A 14 -2.83 11.03 8.05
CA SER A 14 -2.49 11.82 9.24
C SER A 14 -1.27 12.71 8.98
N PHE A 15 -1.07 13.70 9.85
CA PHE A 15 0.15 14.51 9.85
C PHE A 15 1.39 13.61 9.92
N GLU A 16 1.41 12.67 10.88
CA GLU A 16 2.47 11.68 11.09
C GLU A 16 2.76 10.87 9.82
N VAL A 17 1.73 10.41 9.09
CA VAL A 17 1.94 9.66 7.84
C VAL A 17 2.62 10.53 6.79
N LEU A 18 2.20 11.78 6.62
CA LEU A 18 2.80 12.68 5.63
C LEU A 18 4.23 13.12 6.01
N ASP A 19 4.50 13.34 7.29
CA ASP A 19 5.80 13.79 7.79
C ASP A 19 6.78 12.63 7.92
N ASP A 20 6.47 11.64 8.76
CA ASP A 20 7.42 10.59 9.14
C ASP A 20 7.53 9.46 8.10
N PHE A 21 6.41 9.12 7.44
CA PHE A 21 6.38 7.94 6.55
C PHE A 21 6.52 8.28 5.08
N VAL A 22 5.87 9.36 4.62
CA VAL A 22 6.08 9.89 3.26
C VAL A 22 7.37 10.71 3.21
N GLY A 23 7.80 11.31 4.32
CA GLY A 23 9.04 12.09 4.38
C GLY A 23 8.91 13.50 3.80
N LEU A 24 7.74 14.12 3.90
CA LEU A 24 7.52 15.48 3.37
C LEU A 24 8.13 16.54 4.29
N ASP A 25 8.43 17.72 3.75
CA ASP A 25 8.82 18.86 4.59
C ASP A 25 7.68 19.19 5.54
N VAL A 26 7.96 19.22 6.85
CA VAL A 26 6.97 19.49 7.91
C VAL A 26 6.11 20.73 7.64
N ARG A 27 6.67 21.77 7.00
CA ARG A 27 5.92 23.00 6.65
C ARG A 27 4.96 22.74 5.49
N ALA A 28 5.35 21.90 4.54
CA ALA A 28 4.46 21.46 3.47
C ALA A 28 3.33 20.57 4.03
N VAL A 29 3.62 19.73 5.03
CA VAL A 29 2.60 18.93 5.73
C VAL A 29 1.60 19.84 6.45
N ASP A 30 2.08 20.86 7.17
CA ASP A 30 1.21 21.86 7.81
C ASP A 30 0.26 22.52 6.79
N GLU A 31 0.79 22.96 5.65
CA GLU A 31 0.00 23.58 4.58
C GLU A 31 -0.99 22.61 3.92
N ILE A 32 -0.60 21.35 3.70
CA ILE A 32 -1.50 20.29 3.19
C ILE A 32 -2.65 20.07 4.16
N VAL A 33 -2.35 19.90 5.45
CA VAL A 33 -3.35 19.60 6.48
C VAL A 33 -4.29 20.79 6.70
N ALA A 34 -3.77 22.01 6.69
CA ALA A 34 -4.57 23.22 6.77
C ALA A 34 -5.44 23.40 5.50
N GLY A 35 -4.83 23.28 4.32
CA GLY A 35 -5.47 23.47 3.03
C GLY A 35 -6.62 22.50 2.79
N ARG A 36 -6.40 21.19 2.97
CA ARG A 36 -7.42 20.16 2.75
C ARG A 36 -8.62 20.26 3.70
N SER A 37 -8.39 20.81 4.90
CA SER A 37 -9.46 21.03 5.89
C SER A 37 -10.42 22.13 5.44
N ALA A 38 -9.96 23.09 4.65
CA ALA A 38 -10.80 24.12 4.03
C ALA A 38 -11.40 23.63 2.71
N GLN A 39 -10.58 23.03 1.84
CA GLN A 39 -10.99 22.48 0.56
C GLN A 39 -10.09 21.29 0.17
N PRO A 40 -10.65 20.10 -0.05
CA PRO A 40 -9.87 18.95 -0.54
C PRO A 40 -9.19 19.23 -1.89
N PHE A 41 -7.98 18.70 -2.07
CA PHE A 41 -7.27 18.73 -3.34
C PHE A 41 -7.99 17.86 -4.38
N THR A 42 -8.22 18.41 -5.56
CA THR A 42 -8.94 17.76 -6.68
C THR A 42 -8.07 17.53 -7.91
N SER A 43 -6.84 18.08 -7.94
CA SER A 43 -5.86 17.88 -9.00
C SER A 43 -4.43 17.89 -8.44
N LEU A 44 -3.48 17.27 -9.17
CA LEU A 44 -2.07 17.36 -8.82
C LEU A 44 -1.56 18.79 -8.86
N GLU A 45 -2.03 19.60 -9.82
CA GLU A 45 -1.65 21.02 -9.91
C GLU A 45 -1.99 21.79 -8.62
N GLN A 46 -3.15 21.52 -7.99
CA GLN A 46 -3.50 22.13 -6.71
C GLN A 46 -2.59 21.68 -5.57
N LEU A 47 -2.18 20.40 -5.58
CA LEU A 47 -1.28 19.85 -4.58
C LEU A 47 0.17 20.36 -4.76
N GLU A 48 0.64 20.42 -6.01
CA GLU A 48 1.94 20.94 -6.41
C GLU A 48 2.08 22.45 -6.16
N ALA A 49 0.97 23.18 -6.08
CA ALA A 49 0.95 24.60 -5.73
C ALA A 49 1.16 24.89 -4.24
N VAL A 50 1.18 23.86 -3.37
CA VAL A 50 1.45 24.04 -1.94
C VAL A 50 2.88 24.57 -1.74
N THR A 51 3.03 25.57 -0.88
CA THR A 51 4.35 26.15 -0.59
C THR A 51 5.22 25.15 0.17
N PHE A 52 6.53 25.15 -0.08
CA PHE A 52 7.51 24.21 0.48
C PHE A 52 7.38 22.77 -0.04
N LEU A 53 6.44 22.53 -0.95
CA LEU A 53 6.36 21.31 -1.73
C LEU A 53 7.40 21.41 -2.87
N ALA A 54 8.53 20.72 -2.74
CA ALA A 54 9.54 20.68 -3.80
C ALA A 54 9.08 19.74 -4.94
N ASP A 55 9.72 19.82 -6.12
CA ASP A 55 9.43 18.97 -7.28
C ASP A 55 9.44 17.44 -6.97
N ALA A 56 10.05 17.03 -5.85
CA ALA A 56 10.15 15.63 -5.43
C ALA A 56 8.94 15.08 -4.65
N THR A 57 7.90 15.88 -4.36
CA THR A 57 6.85 15.46 -3.40
C THR A 57 5.81 14.49 -3.96
N VAL A 58 5.33 14.69 -5.20
CA VAL A 58 4.43 13.70 -5.85
C VAL A 58 5.15 12.37 -6.03
N ARG A 59 6.47 12.43 -6.27
CA ARG A 59 7.31 11.22 -6.33
C ARG A 59 7.42 10.55 -4.96
N GLY A 60 7.64 11.30 -3.88
CA GLY A 60 7.64 10.75 -2.52
C GLY A 60 6.32 10.08 -2.14
N MET A 61 5.19 10.70 -2.45
CA MET A 61 3.86 10.09 -2.25
C MET A 61 3.66 8.82 -3.09
N TYR A 62 4.18 8.80 -4.33
CA TYR A 62 4.17 7.62 -5.17
C TYR A 62 5.05 6.50 -4.59
N ASP A 63 6.27 6.82 -4.17
CA ASP A 63 7.21 5.85 -3.62
C ASP A 63 6.67 5.25 -2.31
N TYR A 64 6.09 6.08 -1.45
CA TYR A 64 5.31 5.63 -0.30
C TYR A 64 4.21 4.64 -0.73
N LEU A 65 3.31 5.00 -1.64
CA LEU A 65 2.17 4.15 -1.99
C LEU A 65 2.55 2.83 -2.71
N TYR A 66 3.61 2.84 -3.51
CA TYR A 66 3.83 1.79 -4.53
C TYR A 66 5.21 1.13 -4.50
N VAL A 67 6.20 1.70 -3.81
CA VAL A 67 7.58 1.18 -3.84
C VAL A 67 7.93 0.51 -2.52
N ASP A 68 8.05 1.27 -1.44
CA ASP A 68 8.61 0.78 -0.17
C ASP A 68 7.97 1.40 1.08
N GLY A 69 6.84 2.11 0.93
CA GLY A 69 6.16 2.71 2.07
C GLY A 69 5.73 1.71 3.15
N ARG A 70 5.66 2.24 4.36
CA ARG A 70 5.35 1.54 5.62
C ARG A 70 4.28 2.32 6.36
N CYS A 71 3.66 1.74 7.39
CA CYS A 71 2.68 2.45 8.22
C CYS A 71 3.02 2.37 9.70
N PRO A 72 2.47 3.26 10.55
CA PRO A 72 2.58 3.14 12.00
C PRO A 72 2.04 1.80 12.52
N ILE A 73 0.97 1.32 11.88
CA ILE A 73 0.33 0.04 12.17
C ILE A 73 0.20 -0.71 10.85
N GLU A 74 0.87 -1.85 10.76
CA GLU A 74 0.92 -2.68 9.54
C GLU A 74 0.20 -4.02 9.73
N VAL A 75 0.10 -4.45 10.98
CA VAL A 75 -0.62 -5.66 11.38
C VAL A 75 -1.45 -5.40 12.63
N ASP A 76 -2.58 -6.10 12.75
CA ASP A 76 -3.40 -6.12 13.96
C ASP A 76 -2.76 -6.97 15.08
N ASN A 77 -3.43 -7.02 16.24
CA ASN A 77 -2.96 -7.80 17.40
C ASN A 77 -2.90 -9.32 17.13
N GLU A 78 -3.60 -9.80 16.11
CA GLU A 78 -3.59 -11.18 15.65
C GLU A 78 -2.55 -11.44 14.55
N GLY A 79 -1.81 -10.40 14.12
CA GLY A 79 -0.79 -10.45 13.08
C GLY A 79 -1.36 -10.50 11.66
N ARG A 80 -2.61 -10.07 11.45
CA ARG A 80 -3.21 -9.88 10.11
C ARG A 80 -2.80 -8.53 9.56
N VAL A 81 -2.53 -8.46 8.26
CA VAL A 81 -2.21 -7.20 7.57
C VAL A 81 -3.35 -6.21 7.77
N ASP A 82 -3.04 -5.01 8.24
CA ASP A 82 -4.00 -3.92 8.38
C ASP A 82 -4.41 -3.42 7.00
N THR A 83 -5.68 -3.54 6.67
CA THR A 83 -6.25 -3.10 5.40
C THR A 83 -6.18 -1.59 5.19
N LEU A 84 -6.00 -0.81 6.26
CA LEU A 84 -5.81 0.64 6.19
C LEU A 84 -4.38 1.02 5.82
N CYS A 85 -3.42 0.10 5.97
CA CYS A 85 -2.05 0.33 5.53
C CYS A 85 -1.91 0.12 4.02
N ARG A 86 -2.40 1.11 3.25
CA ARG A 86 -2.39 1.12 1.78
C ARG A 86 -1.08 0.68 1.12
N PRO A 87 0.11 1.17 1.53
CA PRO A 87 1.35 0.74 0.88
C PRO A 87 1.68 -0.74 1.11
N VAL A 88 1.47 -1.26 2.33
CA VAL A 88 1.66 -2.68 2.64
C VAL A 88 0.66 -3.55 1.88
N VAL A 89 -0.62 -3.14 1.85
CA VAL A 89 -1.66 -3.80 1.05
C VAL A 89 -1.25 -3.88 -0.41
N HIS A 90 -0.77 -2.78 -0.99
CA HIS A 90 -0.30 -2.74 -2.37
C HIS A 90 0.82 -3.76 -2.61
N ARG A 91 1.83 -3.82 -1.73
CA ARG A 91 2.97 -4.74 -1.87
C ARG A 91 2.56 -6.21 -1.75
N VAL A 92 1.62 -6.54 -0.86
CA VAL A 92 1.05 -7.90 -0.76
C VAL A 92 0.29 -8.28 -2.02
N LEU A 93 -0.52 -7.37 -2.57
CA LEU A 93 -1.24 -7.61 -3.82
C LEU A 93 -0.30 -7.69 -5.03
N GLU A 94 0.76 -6.87 -5.07
CA GLU A 94 1.79 -6.93 -6.10
C GLU A 94 2.48 -8.30 -6.09
N LEU A 95 2.86 -8.80 -4.91
CA LEU A 95 3.40 -10.15 -4.74
C LEU A 95 2.42 -11.21 -5.25
N ALA A 96 1.16 -11.20 -4.79
CA ALA A 96 0.13 -12.15 -5.25
C ALA A 96 -0.09 -12.11 -6.77
N ASN A 97 -0.04 -10.93 -7.37
CA ASN A 97 -0.33 -10.76 -8.80
C ASN A 97 0.86 -11.07 -9.71
N ARG A 98 2.10 -11.03 -9.21
CA ARG A 98 3.31 -11.10 -10.05
C ARG A 98 4.28 -12.24 -9.71
N ALA A 99 4.37 -12.68 -8.45
CA ALA A 99 5.31 -13.71 -8.02
C ALA A 99 5.11 -15.02 -8.80
N SER A 100 6.16 -15.78 -9.11
CA SER A 100 5.97 -17.07 -9.76
C SER A 100 5.25 -18.08 -8.84
N PHE A 101 4.80 -19.21 -9.40
CA PHE A 101 4.29 -20.30 -8.57
C PHE A 101 5.37 -20.77 -7.59
N GLU A 102 6.60 -20.95 -8.06
CA GLU A 102 7.73 -21.37 -7.22
C GLU A 102 8.04 -20.36 -6.12
N GLU A 103 8.01 -19.06 -6.42
CA GLU A 103 8.22 -18.00 -5.42
C GLU A 103 7.14 -18.06 -4.34
N LEU A 104 5.87 -18.24 -4.71
CA LEU A 104 4.77 -18.36 -3.75
C LEU A 104 4.84 -19.65 -2.91
N ASP A 105 5.18 -20.79 -3.52
CA ASP A 105 5.20 -22.09 -2.83
C ASP A 105 6.48 -22.30 -1.99
N ILE A 106 7.64 -21.88 -2.51
CA ILE A 106 8.95 -22.15 -1.90
C ILE A 106 9.39 -20.94 -1.07
N ASP A 107 9.56 -19.79 -1.71
CA ASP A 107 10.21 -18.62 -1.08
C ASP A 107 9.30 -17.97 -0.03
N VAL A 108 8.04 -17.70 -0.39
CA VAL A 108 6.97 -17.27 0.54
C VAL A 108 6.49 -18.44 1.41
N SER A 109 6.80 -19.67 1.01
CA SER A 109 6.44 -20.90 1.72
C SER A 109 4.92 -21.06 1.91
N LEU A 110 4.07 -20.69 0.95
CA LEU A 110 2.62 -20.89 1.05
C LEU A 110 2.24 -22.38 1.04
N ASP A 111 0.97 -22.70 1.35
CA ASP A 111 0.47 -24.04 1.01
C ASP A 111 0.47 -24.15 -0.52
N ARG A 112 1.02 -25.23 -1.07
CA ARG A 112 1.08 -25.48 -2.52
C ARG A 112 -0.25 -25.22 -3.23
N ARG A 113 -1.38 -25.63 -2.62
CA ARG A 113 -2.73 -25.39 -3.19
C ARG A 113 -3.12 -23.92 -3.15
N ALA A 114 -2.68 -23.17 -2.13
CA ALA A 114 -2.88 -21.73 -2.08
C ALA A 114 -2.09 -21.03 -3.20
N ALA A 115 -0.82 -21.40 -3.39
CA ALA A 115 0.01 -20.87 -4.48
C ALA A 115 -0.56 -21.22 -5.87
N GLU A 116 -0.98 -22.47 -6.09
CA GLU A 116 -1.66 -22.91 -7.33
C GLU A 116 -2.92 -22.06 -7.59
N ASN A 117 -3.80 -21.92 -6.59
CA ASN A 117 -5.05 -21.17 -6.75
C ASN A 117 -4.84 -19.68 -7.01
N ILE A 118 -3.82 -19.06 -6.38
CA ILE A 118 -3.47 -17.65 -6.64
C ILE A 118 -3.05 -17.48 -8.11
N VAL A 119 -2.17 -18.35 -8.59
CA VAL A 119 -1.66 -18.29 -9.98
C VAL A 119 -2.77 -18.56 -11.00
N GLU A 120 -3.64 -19.52 -10.73
CA GLU A 120 -4.78 -19.83 -11.59
C GLU A 120 -5.77 -18.66 -11.68
N LEU A 121 -6.18 -18.10 -10.55
CA LEU A 121 -7.23 -17.06 -10.51
C LEU A 121 -6.74 -15.73 -11.09
N ARG A 122 -5.51 -15.31 -10.74
CA ARG A 122 -4.97 -14.02 -11.24
C ARG A 122 -4.76 -14.02 -12.76
N ALA A 123 -4.60 -15.18 -13.38
CA ALA A 123 -4.46 -15.30 -14.84
C ALA A 123 -5.71 -14.83 -15.58
N SER A 124 -6.88 -14.93 -14.93
CA SER A 124 -8.14 -14.39 -15.47
C SER A 124 -8.35 -12.93 -15.09
N THR A 125 -8.10 -12.57 -13.83
CA THR A 125 -8.27 -11.19 -13.33
C THR A 125 -7.34 -10.95 -12.14
N PRO A 126 -6.45 -9.94 -12.19
CA PRO A 126 -5.62 -9.57 -11.04
C PRO A 126 -6.45 -9.20 -9.81
N PHE A 127 -5.96 -9.54 -8.63
CA PHE A 127 -6.58 -9.14 -7.36
C PHE A 127 -6.43 -7.63 -7.16
N THR A 128 -7.51 -6.99 -6.76
CA THR A 128 -7.58 -5.54 -6.54
C THR A 128 -7.61 -5.14 -5.06
N ASP A 129 -8.02 -6.07 -4.19
CA ASP A 129 -8.01 -5.87 -2.74
C ASP A 129 -7.69 -7.16 -1.96
N LEU A 130 -7.40 -7.02 -0.66
CA LEU A 130 -7.09 -8.17 0.20
C LEU A 130 -8.31 -9.07 0.44
N ALA A 131 -9.54 -8.60 0.25
CA ALA A 131 -10.73 -9.42 0.44
C ALA A 131 -10.89 -10.43 -0.71
N GLU A 132 -10.62 -10.01 -1.95
CA GLU A 132 -10.55 -10.88 -3.12
C GLU A 132 -9.45 -11.93 -2.96
N LEU A 133 -8.26 -11.52 -2.55
CA LEU A 133 -7.15 -12.44 -2.29
C LEU A 133 -7.47 -13.41 -1.13
N TRP A 134 -8.09 -12.91 -0.06
CA TRP A 134 -8.54 -13.74 1.06
C TRP A 134 -9.65 -14.70 0.66
N ALA A 135 -10.48 -14.39 -0.34
CA ALA A 135 -11.53 -15.28 -0.80
C ALA A 135 -10.99 -16.54 -1.50
N VAL A 136 -9.75 -16.51 -1.98
CA VAL A 136 -9.09 -17.64 -2.63
C VAL A 136 -9.01 -18.84 -1.67
N SER A 137 -9.31 -20.04 -2.19
CA SER A 137 -9.24 -21.27 -1.42
C SER A 137 -7.82 -21.47 -0.88
N TYR A 138 -7.72 -21.80 0.41
CA TYR A 138 -6.46 -21.96 1.18
C TYR A 138 -5.67 -20.65 1.43
N VAL A 139 -6.09 -19.50 0.91
CA VAL A 139 -5.51 -18.20 1.23
C VAL A 139 -6.33 -17.59 2.36
N LYS A 140 -5.77 -17.62 3.57
CA LYS A 140 -6.36 -17.03 4.78
C LYS A 140 -5.29 -16.24 5.53
N ASP A 141 -5.62 -15.76 6.72
CA ASP A 141 -4.77 -14.93 7.58
C ASP A 141 -3.31 -15.42 7.64
N ARG A 142 -3.09 -16.74 7.78
CA ARG A 142 -1.73 -17.32 7.78
C ARG A 142 -0.98 -17.13 6.47
N ALA A 143 -1.65 -17.23 5.33
CA ALA A 143 -1.04 -17.02 4.01
C ALA A 143 -0.71 -15.53 3.81
N LEU A 144 -1.64 -14.63 4.13
CA LEU A 144 -1.40 -13.18 4.05
C LEU A 144 -0.26 -12.75 4.97
N ARG A 145 -0.19 -13.30 6.18
CA ARG A 145 0.93 -13.06 7.11
C ARG A 145 2.27 -13.57 6.57
N LYS A 146 2.30 -14.73 5.89
CA LYS A 146 3.53 -15.21 5.24
C LYS A 146 3.99 -14.29 4.12
N MET A 147 3.06 -13.81 3.29
CA MET A 147 3.35 -12.83 2.25
C MET A 147 3.91 -11.53 2.83
N TYR A 148 3.28 -11.00 3.87
CA TYR A 148 3.77 -9.84 4.61
C TYR A 148 5.19 -10.08 5.15
N ASN A 149 5.42 -11.21 5.84
CA ASN A 149 6.74 -11.55 6.38
C ASN A 149 7.80 -11.77 5.30
N TYR A 150 7.44 -12.25 4.12
CA TYR A 150 8.39 -12.39 3.01
C TYR A 150 8.84 -11.01 2.48
N ILE A 151 7.94 -10.02 2.49
CA ILE A 151 8.25 -8.67 2.02
C ILE A 151 9.03 -7.87 3.07
N TYR A 152 8.69 -8.02 4.35
CA TYR A 152 9.14 -7.12 5.43
C TYR A 152 9.78 -7.81 6.65
N GLY A 153 9.79 -9.14 6.70
CA GLY A 153 10.46 -9.89 7.75
C GLY A 153 11.95 -10.04 7.43
N ASP A 154 12.78 -9.88 8.47
CA ASP A 154 14.23 -10.12 8.41
C ASP A 154 14.58 -11.59 8.09
#